data_AF-A0A7C5G7T2-F1
#
_entry.id   AF-A0A7C5G7T2-F1
#
_cell.length_a   1.000
_cell.length_b   1.000
_cell.length_c   1.000
_cell.angle_alpha   90.00
_cell.angle_beta   90.00
_cell.angle_gamma   90.00
#
_symmetry.space_group_name_H-M   'P 1'
#
loop_
_entity.id
_entity.type
_entity.pdbx_description
1 polymer ?
#
loop_
_entity_poly.entity_id
_entity_poly.type
_entity_poly.pdbx_seq_one_letter_code
_entity_poly.pdbx_strand_id
1 'polypeptide(L)'
;MRSAIPMQESLPALLTLLSEEGAGLLADASGLCMASVGFEPEVVDALPALASKLVGALEHAGRGVFDLLDIEYGLPCLFDLKRRQLVTFVPMNFGPSRFVLVIRGRAMFVGTAFRDLVWTLWGRYGAELPAVPESFVTN
;
A
#
# COMPACT_ATOMS: atom_id res chain seq x y z
N MET A 1 5.85 -28.64 -1.70
CA MET A 1 4.73 -27.78 -2.16
C MET A 1 4.12 -27.12 -0.94
N ARG A 2 4.38 -25.83 -0.70
CA ARG A 2 3.57 -25.08 0.28
C ARG A 2 2.21 -24.88 -0.36
N SER A 3 1.14 -25.39 0.26
CA SER A 3 -0.22 -25.07 -0.16
C SER A 3 -0.33 -23.55 -0.12
N ALA A 4 -0.54 -22.92 -1.29
CA ALA A 4 -0.66 -21.47 -1.38
C ALA A 4 -2.01 -21.09 -0.74
N ILE A 5 -1.97 -20.54 0.47
CA ILE A 5 -3.15 -19.93 1.08
C ILE A 5 -3.64 -18.85 0.09
N PRO A 6 -4.94 -18.83 -0.28
CA PRO A 6 -5.50 -17.80 -1.14
C PRO A 6 -5.13 -16.41 -0.63
N MET A 7 -4.77 -15.51 -1.55
CA MET A 7 -4.32 -14.15 -1.20
C MET A 7 -5.29 -13.46 -0.24
N GLN A 8 -6.60 -13.57 -0.49
CA GLN A 8 -7.67 -13.01 0.32
C GLN A 8 -7.65 -13.50 1.77
N GLU A 9 -7.20 -14.73 2.01
CA GLU A 9 -7.09 -15.32 3.35
C GLU A 9 -5.78 -14.90 4.05
N SER A 10 -4.71 -14.65 3.27
CA SER A 10 -3.41 -14.25 3.83
C SER A 10 -3.29 -12.75 4.12
N LEU A 11 -3.98 -11.90 3.35
CA LEU A 11 -3.87 -10.44 3.42
C LEU A 11 -4.25 -9.87 4.81
N PRO A 12 -5.38 -10.26 5.44
CA PRO A 12 -5.72 -9.73 6.77
C PRO A 12 -4.65 -10.01 7.81
N ALA A 13 -4.06 -11.21 7.81
CA ALA A 13 -3.00 -11.59 8.74
C ALA A 13 -1.72 -10.75 8.53
N LEU A 14 -1.36 -10.50 7.26
CA LEU A 14 -0.23 -9.61 6.95
C LEU A 14 -0.53 -8.17 7.38
N LEU A 15 -1.72 -7.65 7.08
CA LEU A 15 -2.12 -6.27 7.44
C LEU A 15 -2.10 -6.03 8.95
N THR A 16 -2.52 -7.00 9.76
CA THR A 16 -2.43 -6.91 11.23
C THR A 16 -0.99 -6.72 11.69
N LEU A 17 -0.02 -7.38 11.06
CA LEU A 17 1.40 -7.29 11.45
C LEU A 17 2.08 -6.00 11.00
N LEU A 18 1.48 -5.25 10.07
CA LEU A 18 2.03 -4.00 9.54
C LEU A 18 1.64 -2.76 10.35
N SER A 19 0.79 -2.92 11.34
CA SER A 19 0.30 -1.85 12.20
C SER A 19 0.61 -2.18 13.64
N GLU A 20 1.17 -1.22 14.39
CA GLU A 20 1.28 -1.35 15.85
C GLU A 20 -0.09 -1.53 16.53
N GLU A 21 -1.16 -1.00 15.93
CA GLU A 21 -2.54 -1.12 16.40
C GLU A 21 -3.30 -2.32 15.79
N GLY A 22 -2.64 -3.13 14.94
CA GLY A 22 -3.28 -4.24 14.25
C GLY A 22 -4.33 -3.85 13.20
N ALA A 23 -4.38 -2.58 12.81
CA ALA A 23 -5.39 -2.04 11.89
C ALA A 23 -4.77 -1.58 10.56
N GLY A 24 -5.21 -2.21 9.48
CA GLY A 24 -4.68 -2.01 8.13
C GLY A 24 -5.72 -2.31 7.05
N LEU A 25 -5.62 -1.63 5.92
CA LEU A 25 -6.50 -1.79 4.77
C LEU A 25 -5.68 -1.72 3.49
N LEU A 26 -6.02 -2.55 2.51
CA LEU A 26 -5.47 -2.48 1.16
C LEU A 26 -6.57 -2.09 0.18
N ALA A 27 -6.35 -1.00 -0.55
CA ALA A 27 -7.24 -0.54 -1.62
C ALA A 27 -6.53 -0.57 -2.98
N ASP A 28 -7.30 -0.73 -4.05
CA ASP A 28 -6.79 -0.54 -5.40
C ASP A 28 -6.80 0.95 -5.83
N ALA A 29 -6.29 1.21 -7.04
CA ALA A 29 -6.23 2.55 -7.63
C ALA A 29 -7.61 3.24 -7.78
N SER A 30 -8.69 2.48 -7.89
CA SER A 30 -10.06 3.01 -8.03
C SER A 30 -10.69 3.39 -6.69
N GLY A 31 -10.07 2.97 -5.58
CA GLY A 31 -10.62 3.11 -4.24
C GLY A 31 -11.57 1.98 -3.88
N LEU A 32 -11.34 0.77 -4.40
CA LEU A 32 -12.05 -0.44 -3.96
C LEU A 32 -11.25 -1.15 -2.85
N CYS A 33 -11.91 -1.55 -1.77
CA CYS A 33 -11.29 -2.34 -0.71
C CYS A 33 -11.00 -3.78 -1.19
N MET A 34 -9.76 -4.23 -1.02
CA MET A 34 -9.36 -5.61 -1.29
C MET A 34 -9.26 -6.46 -0.02
N ALA A 35 -8.81 -5.86 1.08
CA ALA A 35 -8.72 -6.49 2.39
C ALA A 35 -8.68 -5.40 3.47
N SER A 36 -9.27 -5.68 4.62
CA SER A 36 -9.26 -4.78 5.78
C SER A 36 -9.23 -5.58 7.08
N VAL A 37 -8.57 -5.02 8.08
CA VAL A 37 -8.54 -5.53 9.46
C VAL A 37 -8.49 -4.35 10.44
N GLY A 38 -9.19 -4.46 11.56
CA GLY A 38 -9.15 -3.45 12.64
C GLY A 38 -9.87 -2.12 12.35
N PHE A 39 -10.62 -2.04 11.24
CA PHE A 39 -11.51 -0.92 10.89
C PHE A 39 -12.97 -1.34 10.97
N GLU A 40 -13.82 -0.42 11.44
CA GLU A 40 -15.28 -0.59 11.44
C GLU A 40 -15.83 -0.64 10.01
N PRO A 41 -16.95 -1.36 9.75
CA PRO A 41 -17.51 -1.52 8.42
C PRO A 41 -17.75 -0.18 7.69
N GLU A 42 -18.29 0.83 8.37
CA GLU A 42 -18.56 2.14 7.79
C GLU A 42 -17.28 2.85 7.34
N VAL A 43 -16.16 2.59 8.03
CA VAL A 43 -14.85 3.10 7.65
C VAL A 43 -14.33 2.35 6.42
N VAL A 44 -14.53 1.04 6.33
CA VAL A 44 -14.10 0.22 5.19
C VAL A 44 -14.78 0.64 3.88
N ASP A 45 -16.02 1.12 3.95
CA ASP A 45 -16.75 1.59 2.78
C ASP A 45 -16.24 2.94 2.25
N ALA A 46 -15.77 3.83 3.13
CA ALA A 46 -15.38 5.20 2.76
C ALA A 46 -13.87 5.39 2.60
N LEU A 47 -13.06 4.71 3.42
CA LEU A 47 -11.62 4.92 3.53
C LEU A 47 -10.84 4.60 2.23
N PRO A 48 -11.15 3.53 1.47
CA PRO A 48 -10.50 3.24 0.19
C PRO A 48 -10.63 4.37 -0.83
N ALA A 49 -11.82 4.96 -0.94
CA ALA A 49 -12.10 6.05 -1.88
C ALA A 49 -11.37 7.36 -1.49
N LEU A 50 -11.19 7.60 -0.19
CA LEU A 50 -10.37 8.71 0.29
C LEU A 50 -8.88 8.45 0.02
N ALA A 51 -8.42 7.23 0.30
CA ALA A 51 -7.03 6.82 0.13
C ALA A 51 -6.56 6.99 -1.32
N SER A 52 -7.35 6.54 -2.31
CA SER A 52 -7.02 6.68 -3.73
C SER A 52 -6.93 8.15 -4.16
N LYS A 53 -7.82 9.00 -3.66
CA LYS A 53 -7.81 10.45 -3.95
C LYS A 53 -6.60 11.16 -3.35
N LEU A 54 -6.23 10.86 -2.11
CA LEU A 54 -5.09 11.48 -1.44
C LEU A 54 -3.77 11.11 -2.11
N VAL A 55 -3.58 9.82 -2.38
CA VAL A 55 -2.40 9.33 -3.09
C VAL A 55 -2.36 9.89 -4.51
N GLY A 56 -3.48 9.85 -5.23
CA GLY A 56 -3.57 10.43 -6.57
C GLY A 56 -3.21 11.91 -6.58
N ALA A 57 -3.74 12.71 -5.65
CA ALA A 57 -3.39 14.13 -5.54
C ALA A 57 -1.89 14.34 -5.26
N LEU A 58 -1.29 13.52 -4.38
CA LEU A 58 0.13 13.60 -4.08
C LEU A 58 1.00 13.26 -5.31
N GLU A 59 0.65 12.19 -6.03
CA GLU A 59 1.38 11.76 -7.22
C GLU A 59 1.29 12.78 -8.37
N HIS A 60 0.13 13.41 -8.56
CA HIS A 60 -0.11 14.33 -9.67
C HIS A 60 0.38 15.75 -9.39
N ALA A 61 0.17 16.27 -8.18
CA ALA A 61 0.41 17.67 -7.84
C ALA A 61 1.44 17.87 -6.72
N GLY A 62 1.71 16.85 -5.92
CA GLY A 62 2.62 16.94 -4.78
C GLY A 62 4.09 16.97 -5.15
N ARG A 63 4.48 16.35 -6.27
CA ARG A 63 5.90 16.21 -6.63
C ARG A 63 6.61 17.55 -6.82
N GLY A 64 6.00 18.49 -7.53
CA GLY A 64 6.56 19.83 -7.69
C GLY A 64 6.68 20.60 -6.37
N VAL A 65 5.77 20.33 -5.41
CA VAL A 65 5.84 20.92 -4.07
C VAL A 65 6.96 20.29 -3.24
N PHE A 66 7.18 18.99 -3.35
CA PHE A 66 8.25 18.27 -2.66
C PHE A 66 9.63 18.80 -3.08
N ASP A 67 9.83 19.01 -4.39
CA ASP A 67 11.07 19.59 -4.92
C ASP A 67 11.33 20.99 -4.35
N LEU A 68 10.28 21.82 -4.21
CA LEU A 68 10.40 23.17 -3.64
C LEU A 68 10.68 23.17 -2.12
N LEU A 69 10.29 22.12 -1.41
CA LEU A 69 10.44 21.99 0.03
C LEU A 69 11.64 21.11 0.44
N ASP A 70 12.43 20.63 -0.53
CA ASP A 70 13.54 19.69 -0.31
C ASP A 70 13.10 18.41 0.42
N ILE A 71 11.92 17.89 0.04
CA ILE A 71 11.33 16.67 0.61
C ILE A 71 11.62 15.51 -0.35
N GLU A 72 12.52 14.61 0.05
CA GLU A 72 12.84 13.41 -0.73
C GLU A 72 11.69 12.40 -0.74
N TYR A 73 11.01 12.24 0.39
CA TYR A 73 9.90 11.29 0.54
C TYR A 73 8.85 11.83 1.52
N GLY A 74 7.59 11.72 1.14
CA GLY A 74 6.47 12.13 1.95
C GLY A 74 5.24 11.27 1.67
N LEU A 75 4.43 11.07 2.70
CA LEU A 75 3.21 10.28 2.64
C LEU A 75 2.03 11.12 3.12
N PRO A 76 0.86 11.03 2.48
CA PRO A 76 -0.35 11.61 3.05
C PRO A 76 -0.67 10.91 4.37
N CYS A 77 -1.17 11.67 5.35
CA CYS A 77 -1.66 11.12 6.60
C CYS A 77 -2.82 11.93 7.18
N LEU A 78 -3.66 11.28 7.96
CA LEU A 78 -4.60 11.92 8.88
C LEU A 78 -4.04 11.78 10.30
N PHE A 79 -4.00 12.88 11.04
CA PHE A 79 -3.52 12.87 12.42
C PHE A 79 -4.53 13.58 13.34
N ASP A 80 -5.06 12.85 14.32
CA ASP A 80 -5.90 13.41 15.39
C ASP A 80 -5.01 13.71 16.61
N LEU A 81 -4.73 14.99 16.84
CA LEU A 81 -3.93 15.47 17.98
C LEU A 81 -4.54 15.10 19.34
N LYS A 82 -5.87 15.05 19.45
CA LYS A 82 -6.55 14.77 20.73
C LYS A 82 -6.49 13.29 21.06
N ARG A 83 -6.66 12.44 20.05
CA ARG A 83 -6.63 10.97 20.21
C ARG A 83 -5.24 10.39 20.04
N ARG A 84 -4.26 11.18 19.60
CA ARG A 84 -2.90 10.74 19.22
C ARG A 84 -2.94 9.60 18.20
N GLN A 85 -3.90 9.67 17.28
CA GLN A 85 -4.11 8.67 16.25
C GLN A 85 -3.54 9.14 14.92
N LEU A 86 -2.83 8.25 14.25
CA LEU A 86 -2.26 8.46 12.92
C LEU A 86 -2.87 7.45 11.96
N VAL A 87 -3.25 7.91 10.77
CA VAL A 87 -3.57 7.04 9.63
C VAL A 87 -2.69 7.46 8.47
N THR A 88 -1.85 6.55 7.98
CA THR A 88 -0.92 6.82 6.88
C THR A 88 -1.37 6.10 5.62
N PHE A 89 -1.27 6.78 4.47
CA PHE A 89 -1.59 6.23 3.16
C PHE A 89 -0.30 6.01 2.38
N VAL A 90 0.01 4.75 2.08
CA VAL A 90 1.27 4.35 1.46
C VAL A 90 0.98 3.89 0.03
N PRO A 91 1.41 4.64 -1.01
CA PRO A 91 1.31 4.18 -2.38
C PRO A 91 2.17 2.94 -2.61
N MET A 92 1.63 1.94 -3.30
CA MET A 92 2.35 0.74 -3.71
C MET A 92 2.07 0.46 -5.19
N ASN A 93 3.13 0.46 -5.99
CA ASN A 93 3.04 0.27 -7.43
C ASN A 93 3.73 -1.04 -7.83
N PHE A 94 3.00 -1.91 -8.53
CA PHE A 94 3.46 -3.19 -9.04
C PHE A 94 3.15 -3.26 -10.54
N GLY A 95 4.13 -2.88 -11.37
CA GLY A 95 3.92 -2.73 -12.81
C GLY A 95 2.79 -1.73 -13.12
N PRO A 96 1.75 -2.12 -13.89
CA PRO A 96 0.61 -1.25 -14.17
C PRO A 96 -0.39 -1.16 -13.00
N SER A 97 -0.31 -2.07 -12.02
CA SER A 97 -1.24 -2.12 -10.90
C SER A 97 -0.79 -1.18 -9.78
N ARG A 98 -1.70 -0.31 -9.34
CA ARG A 98 -1.48 0.60 -8.21
C ARG A 98 -2.41 0.23 -7.06
N PHE A 99 -1.87 0.32 -5.86
CA PHE A 99 -2.56 0.07 -4.61
C PHE A 99 -2.23 1.16 -3.60
N VAL A 100 -3.10 1.29 -2.60
CA VAL A 100 -2.86 2.13 -1.43
C VAL A 100 -2.97 1.24 -0.19
N LEU A 101 -1.87 1.13 0.54
CA LEU A 101 -1.85 0.53 1.87
C LEU A 101 -2.18 1.60 2.90
N VAL A 102 -3.25 1.40 3.65
CA VAL A 102 -3.67 2.28 4.73
C VAL A 102 -3.33 1.62 6.05
N ILE A 103 -2.59 2.31 6.90
CA ILE A 103 -2.18 1.82 8.23
C ILE A 103 -2.68 2.80 9.29
N ARG A 104 -3.34 2.30 10.34
CA ARG A 104 -3.60 3.07 11.56
C ARG A 104 -2.48 2.83 12.56
N GLY A 105 -2.07 3.85 13.28
CA GLY A 105 -0.94 3.82 14.20
C GLY A 105 0.41 3.86 13.47
N ARG A 106 1.45 3.40 14.14
CA ARG A 106 2.80 3.34 13.57
C ARG A 106 2.90 2.19 12.56
N ALA A 107 3.40 2.49 11.37
CA ALA A 107 3.64 1.48 10.34
C ALA A 107 4.89 0.65 10.64
N MET A 108 4.73 -0.68 10.58
CA MET A 108 5.75 -1.68 10.86
C MET A 108 6.27 -2.29 9.55
N PHE A 109 6.99 -1.51 8.76
CA PHE A 109 7.57 -1.98 7.48
C PHE A 109 8.85 -2.82 7.65
N VAL A 110 9.41 -2.85 8.86
CA VAL A 110 10.60 -3.64 9.17
C VAL A 110 10.16 -5.06 9.50
N GLY A 111 10.46 -6.01 8.60
CA GLY A 111 10.29 -7.44 8.88
C GLY A 111 9.77 -8.25 7.71
N THR A 112 9.45 -9.52 8.01
CA THR A 112 8.99 -10.48 7.00
C THR A 112 7.59 -10.18 6.50
N ALA A 113 6.69 -9.64 7.33
CA ALA A 113 5.30 -9.38 6.94
C ALA A 113 5.18 -8.39 5.76
N PHE A 114 5.95 -7.29 5.79
CA PHE A 114 5.94 -6.32 4.70
C PHE A 114 6.51 -6.91 3.41
N ARG A 115 7.62 -7.64 3.53
CA ARG A 115 8.22 -8.37 2.41
C ARG A 115 7.24 -9.39 1.83
N ASP A 116 6.54 -10.14 2.66
CA ASP A 116 5.61 -11.19 2.24
C ASP A 116 4.35 -10.57 1.59
N LEU A 117 3.88 -9.40 2.06
CA LEU A 117 2.86 -8.61 1.38
C LEU A 117 3.32 -8.19 -0.02
N VAL A 118 4.52 -7.60 -0.12
CA VAL A 118 5.11 -7.17 -1.39
C VAL A 118 5.22 -8.36 -2.36
N TRP A 119 5.71 -9.52 -1.91
CA TRP A 119 5.78 -10.72 -2.76
C TRP A 119 4.41 -11.24 -3.19
N THR A 120 3.44 -11.20 -2.30
CA THR A 120 2.07 -11.63 -2.60
C THR A 120 1.45 -10.76 -3.68
N LEU A 121 1.63 -9.43 -3.60
CA LEU A 121 1.15 -8.49 -4.60
C LEU A 121 1.95 -8.60 -5.90
N TRP A 122 3.28 -8.71 -5.83
CA TRP A 122 4.14 -8.87 -7.00
C TRP A 122 3.80 -10.15 -7.78
N GLY A 123 3.62 -11.29 -7.11
CA GLY A 123 3.33 -12.56 -7.79
C GLY A 123 2.00 -12.57 -8.55
N ARG A 124 1.08 -11.66 -8.22
CA ARG A 124 -0.24 -11.57 -8.86
C ARG A 124 -0.41 -10.39 -9.81
N TYR A 125 0.24 -9.27 -9.49
CA TYR A 125 0.03 -7.98 -10.15
C TYR A 125 1.31 -7.37 -10.72
N GLY A 126 2.47 -7.93 -10.39
CA GLY A 126 3.72 -7.55 -11.01
C GLY A 126 3.63 -7.76 -12.52
N ALA A 127 4.19 -6.82 -13.29
CA ALA A 127 4.45 -7.08 -14.69
C ALA A 127 5.49 -8.21 -14.79
N GLU A 128 5.40 -9.05 -15.83
CA GLU A 128 6.60 -9.76 -16.28
C GLU A 128 7.71 -8.71 -16.44
N LEU A 129 8.91 -9.01 -15.93
CA LEU A 129 10.10 -8.24 -16.30
C LEU A 129 10.04 -8.08 -17.83
N PRO A 130 10.22 -6.86 -18.39
CA PRO A 130 10.26 -6.72 -19.83
C PRO A 130 11.25 -7.76 -20.35
N ALA A 131 10.83 -8.56 -21.33
CA ALA A 131 11.69 -9.53 -21.97
C ALA A 131 13.01 -8.83 -22.27
N VAL A 132 14.12 -9.40 -21.78
CA VAL A 132 15.46 -8.86 -22.02
C VAL A 132 15.55 -8.62 -23.53
N PRO A 133 15.69 -7.37 -23.99
CA PRO A 133 15.75 -7.11 -25.43
C PRO A 133 16.85 -7.99 -26.01
N GLU A 134 16.64 -8.64 -27.16
CA GLU A 134 17.64 -9.53 -27.76
C GLU A 134 19.01 -8.83 -27.98
N SER A 135 19.03 -7.49 -27.98
CA SER A 135 20.24 -6.66 -27.99
C SER A 135 21.13 -6.79 -26.74
N PHE A 136 20.61 -7.33 -25.63
CA PHE A 136 21.38 -7.70 -24.43
C PHE A 136 21.74 -9.20 -24.41
N VAL A 137 21.21 -9.98 -25.36
CA VAL A 137 21.60 -11.37 -25.63
C VAL A 137 22.54 -11.37 -26.82
N THR A 138 23.65 -10.64 -26.73
CA THR A 138 24.78 -10.90 -27.62
C THR A 138 26.08 -10.67 -26.86
N ASN A 139 26.84 -11.78 -26.81
CA ASN A 139 28.20 -11.99 -26.31
C ASN A 139 28.40 -12.21 -24.80
#